data_AF-A0A226EIA9-F1
#
_entry.id   AF-A0A226EIA9-F1
#
_cell.length_a   1.000
_cell.length_b   1.000
_cell.length_c   1.000
_cell.angle_alpha   90.00
_cell.angle_beta   90.00
_cell.angle_gamma   90.00
#
_symmetry.space_group_name_H-M   'P 1'
#
loop_
_entity.id
_entity.type
_entity.pdbx_description
1 polymer ?
#
loop_
_entity_poly.entity_id
_entity_poly.type
_entity_poly.pdbx_seq_one_letter_code
_entity_poly.pdbx_strand_id
1 'polypeptide(L)'
;MASSLWKQIFDSFIAGWVWLLGWILGTPSTYAPSTIKYVQSASSALTGEELEAVKDSWALVKKDVKTHSINLFLHFFSLYPQYQSKFPAFRDVKKAELTTNRAFKAHAFTVATALSGFVDHLEDSEVLGELLFKTGVNHKGRGLGLNDFKNLNNAILDYFSIALGKLFTPVVMRGWTKTLNVVLGKVGEGLNSVED
;
A
#
# COMPACT_ATOMS: atom_id res chain seq x y z
N MET A 1 -1.44 28.38 -35.41
CA MET A 1 -2.50 27.41 -35.01
C MET A 1 -1.96 26.09 -34.45
N ALA A 2 -0.69 26.00 -34.01
CA ALA A 2 -0.14 24.80 -33.38
C ALA A 2 -0.10 24.86 -31.84
N SER A 3 -0.27 26.02 -31.22
CA SER A 3 -0.07 26.20 -29.78
C SER A 3 -1.24 25.78 -28.88
N SER A 4 -2.46 25.60 -29.42
CA SER A 4 -3.62 25.20 -28.58
C SER A 4 -3.81 23.69 -28.45
N LEU A 5 -3.38 22.89 -29.45
CA LEU A 5 -3.42 21.42 -29.38
C LEU A 5 -2.36 20.87 -28.41
N TRP A 6 -1.15 21.45 -28.40
CA TRP A 6 -0.15 21.11 -27.39
C TRP A 6 -0.59 21.55 -26.00
N LYS A 7 -1.27 22.68 -25.84
CA LYS A 7 -1.80 23.10 -24.54
C LYS A 7 -2.95 22.19 -24.06
N GLN A 8 -3.79 21.65 -24.94
CA GLN A 8 -4.85 20.70 -24.55
C GLN A 8 -4.28 19.30 -24.25
N ILE A 9 -3.27 18.85 -25.00
CA ILE A 9 -2.53 17.60 -24.71
C ILE A 9 -1.69 17.76 -23.43
N PHE A 10 -1.11 18.93 -23.19
CA PHE A 10 -0.34 19.27 -21.99
C PHE A 10 -1.26 19.47 -20.79
N ASP A 11 -2.45 20.06 -20.93
CA ASP A 11 -3.46 20.17 -19.85
C ASP A 11 -4.07 18.78 -19.54
N SER A 12 -4.15 17.88 -20.53
CA SER A 12 -4.48 16.44 -20.34
C SER A 12 -3.33 15.61 -19.75
N PHE A 13 -2.08 16.09 -19.88
CA PHE A 13 -0.88 15.50 -19.28
C PHE A 13 -0.63 16.04 -17.86
N ILE A 14 -0.86 17.33 -17.60
CA ILE A 14 -0.66 17.99 -16.30
C ILE A 14 -1.76 17.59 -15.31
N ALA A 15 -2.97 17.25 -15.77
CA ALA A 15 -3.99 16.59 -14.96
C ALA A 15 -3.60 15.16 -14.49
N GLY A 16 -2.54 14.56 -15.06
CA GLY A 16 -2.00 13.25 -14.64
C GLY A 16 -0.69 13.33 -13.86
N TRP A 17 0.09 14.41 -14.03
CA TRP A 17 1.44 14.52 -13.46
C TRP A 17 1.53 15.40 -12.20
N VAL A 18 0.56 16.27 -11.93
CA VAL A 18 0.41 16.95 -10.62
C VAL A 18 0.00 15.97 -9.51
N TRP A 19 -0.50 14.78 -9.88
CA TRP A 19 -0.94 13.74 -8.95
C TRP A 19 0.13 12.73 -8.51
N LEU A 20 1.31 12.69 -9.14
CA LEU A 20 2.31 11.65 -8.84
C LEU A 20 3.32 12.06 -7.76
N LEU A 21 3.62 13.36 -7.63
CA LEU A 21 4.57 13.85 -6.61
C LEU A 21 3.89 14.25 -5.29
N GLY A 22 2.61 14.63 -5.32
CA GLY A 22 1.79 14.78 -4.11
C GLY A 22 1.48 13.46 -3.40
N TRP A 23 1.74 12.31 -4.06
CA TRP A 23 1.39 10.98 -3.54
C TRP A 23 2.51 10.25 -2.79
N ILE A 24 3.75 10.75 -2.85
CA ILE A 24 4.87 10.27 -2.03
C ILE A 24 5.26 11.28 -0.94
N LEU A 25 4.96 12.58 -1.11
CA LEU A 25 5.34 13.63 -0.16
C LEU A 25 4.19 14.48 0.40
N GLY A 26 2.95 14.31 -0.10
CA GLY A 26 1.80 15.15 0.29
C GLY A 26 1.83 16.55 -0.32
N THR A 27 0.66 17.19 -0.46
CA THR A 27 0.60 18.66 -0.44
C THR A 27 1.05 19.14 0.95
N PRO A 28 1.64 20.34 1.11
CA PRO A 28 1.94 20.88 2.43
C PRO A 28 0.64 20.97 3.22
N SER A 29 0.41 19.99 4.08
CA SER A 29 -0.68 20.02 5.03
C SER A 29 -0.23 20.95 6.15
N THR A 30 -1.03 21.96 6.46
CA THR A 30 -0.82 22.83 7.64
C THR A 30 -1.19 22.10 8.93
N TYR A 31 -0.84 20.82 9.03
CA TYR A 31 -0.97 20.06 10.26
C TYR A 31 0.07 20.60 11.26
N ALA A 32 -0.41 21.36 12.23
CA ALA A 32 0.34 21.54 13.46
C ALA A 32 0.42 20.16 14.14
N PRO A 33 1.61 19.67 14.52
CA PRO A 33 1.75 18.38 15.18
C PRO A 33 1.07 18.44 16.56
N SER A 34 -0.21 18.08 16.60
CA SER A 34 -0.98 18.02 17.83
C SER A 34 -0.64 16.72 18.55
N THR A 35 0.20 16.84 19.58
CA THR A 35 0.38 15.92 20.70
C THR A 35 0.04 14.46 20.41
N ILE A 36 0.91 13.79 19.63
CA ILE A 36 0.89 12.34 19.49
C ILE A 36 1.19 11.76 20.86
N LYS A 37 0.15 11.29 21.56
CA LYS A 37 0.34 10.31 22.64
C LYS A 37 1.05 9.11 22.00
N TYR A 38 2.26 8.82 22.44
CA TYR A 38 3.07 7.67 22.01
C TYR A 38 2.22 6.40 21.98
N VAL A 39 1.72 6.03 20.80
CA VAL A 39 1.10 4.72 20.54
C VAL A 39 2.21 3.83 20.01
N GLN A 40 2.40 2.73 20.73
CA GLN A 40 3.38 1.66 20.55
C GLN A 40 3.95 1.54 19.13
N SER A 41 5.26 1.77 18.98
CA SER A 41 5.97 1.66 17.70
C SER A 41 5.88 0.25 17.12
N ALA A 42 5.95 0.11 15.79
CA ALA A 42 6.13 -1.20 15.16
C ALA A 42 7.30 -1.99 15.76
N SER A 43 8.40 -1.31 16.08
CA SER A 43 9.58 -1.90 16.73
C SER A 43 9.33 -2.45 18.14
N SER A 44 8.33 -1.92 18.86
CA SER A 44 7.92 -2.46 20.16
C SER A 44 6.87 -3.57 20.07
N ALA A 45 6.30 -3.80 18.88
CA ALA A 45 5.32 -4.86 18.63
C ALA A 45 5.98 -6.18 18.14
N LEU A 46 7.10 -6.09 17.42
CA LEU A 46 7.85 -7.23 16.91
C LEU A 46 9.03 -7.59 17.82
N THR A 47 9.33 -8.88 17.95
CA THR A 47 10.65 -9.30 18.47
C THR A 47 11.73 -9.09 17.42
N GLY A 48 13.01 -9.07 17.81
CA GLY A 48 14.12 -9.00 16.86
C GLY A 48 14.10 -10.14 15.83
N GLU A 49 13.72 -11.34 16.25
CA GLU A 49 13.56 -12.50 15.35
C GLU A 49 12.43 -12.31 14.34
N GLU A 50 11.28 -11.79 14.78
CA GLU A 50 10.14 -11.52 13.90
C GLU A 50 10.45 -10.39 12.91
N LEU A 51 11.17 -9.35 13.35
CA LEU A 51 11.61 -8.24 12.52
C LEU A 51 12.50 -8.72 11.37
N GLU A 52 13.55 -9.47 11.69
CA GLU A 52 14.46 -10.02 10.69
C GLU A 52 13.73 -11.01 9.76
N ALA A 53 12.83 -11.84 10.30
CA ALA A 53 12.02 -12.73 9.48
C ALA A 53 11.14 -11.98 8.46
N VAL A 54 10.56 -10.82 8.82
CA VAL A 54 9.81 -9.97 7.89
C VAL A 54 10.74 -9.40 6.82
N LYS A 55 11.89 -8.84 7.19
CA LYS A 55 12.86 -8.28 6.25
C LYS A 55 13.38 -9.33 5.27
N ASP A 56 13.78 -10.50 5.76
CA ASP A 56 14.33 -11.58 4.94
C ASP A 56 13.29 -12.16 3.99
N SER A 57 12.09 -12.45 4.50
CA SER A 57 11.01 -12.97 3.64
C SER A 57 10.55 -11.93 2.62
N TRP A 58 10.51 -10.64 2.96
CA TRP A 58 10.29 -9.58 1.99
C TRP A 58 11.39 -9.51 0.94
N ALA A 59 12.67 -9.66 1.33
CA ALA A 59 13.79 -9.66 0.40
C ALA A 59 13.69 -10.79 -0.63
N LEU A 60 13.12 -11.95 -0.27
CA LEU A 60 12.83 -13.02 -1.22
C LEU A 60 11.75 -12.61 -2.22
N VAL A 61 10.64 -12.04 -1.76
CA VAL A 61 9.55 -11.53 -2.63
C VAL A 61 10.08 -10.42 -3.55
N LYS A 62 10.96 -9.55 -3.05
CA LYS A 62 11.55 -8.44 -3.82
C LYS A 62 12.32 -8.88 -5.05
N LYS A 63 12.88 -10.11 -5.08
CA LYS A 63 13.64 -10.64 -6.22
C LYS A 63 12.84 -10.66 -7.51
N ASP A 64 11.52 -10.85 -7.42
CA ASP A 64 10.59 -10.71 -8.56
C ASP A 64 9.33 -9.93 -8.15
N VAL A 65 9.56 -8.73 -7.61
CA VAL A 65 8.49 -7.88 -7.07
C VAL A 65 7.41 -7.55 -8.11
N LYS A 66 7.76 -7.50 -9.41
CA LYS A 66 6.80 -7.20 -10.48
C LYS A 66 5.80 -8.34 -10.65
N THR A 67 6.27 -9.58 -10.75
CA THR A 67 5.39 -10.75 -10.81
C THR A 67 4.61 -10.90 -9.50
N HIS A 68 5.28 -10.76 -8.36
CA HIS A 68 4.60 -10.96 -7.08
C HIS A 68 3.53 -9.92 -6.80
N SER A 69 3.73 -8.65 -7.18
CA SER A 69 2.73 -7.60 -7.02
C SER A 69 1.48 -7.84 -7.87
N ILE A 70 1.65 -8.26 -9.12
CA ILE A 70 0.55 -8.65 -10.01
C ILE A 70 -0.23 -9.81 -9.41
N ASN A 71 0.47 -10.87 -9.01
CA ASN A 71 -0.16 -12.08 -8.46
C ASN A 71 -0.87 -11.82 -7.13
N LEU A 72 -0.31 -10.97 -6.26
CA LEU A 72 -0.97 -10.53 -5.03
C LEU A 72 -2.33 -9.88 -5.32
N PHE A 73 -2.40 -8.98 -6.30
CA PHE A 73 -3.67 -8.31 -6.62
C PHE A 73 -4.68 -9.22 -7.34
N LEU A 74 -4.21 -10.12 -8.21
CA LEU A 74 -5.07 -11.15 -8.78
C LEU A 74 -5.65 -12.05 -7.68
N HIS A 75 -4.83 -12.44 -6.71
CA HIS A 75 -5.24 -13.19 -5.55
C HIS A 75 -6.24 -12.41 -4.70
N PHE A 76 -5.99 -11.13 -4.41
CA PHE A 76 -6.92 -10.25 -3.72
C PHE A 76 -8.28 -10.15 -4.42
N PHE A 77 -8.33 -9.99 -5.74
CA PHE A 77 -9.58 -9.98 -6.52
C PHE A 77 -10.23 -11.35 -6.69
N SER A 78 -9.52 -12.44 -6.38
CA SER A 78 -10.10 -13.77 -6.29
C SER A 78 -10.86 -13.94 -4.97
N LEU A 79 -10.29 -13.44 -3.86
CA LEU A 79 -10.92 -13.47 -2.53
C LEU A 79 -12.05 -12.45 -2.40
N TYR A 80 -11.88 -11.27 -3.01
CA TYR A 80 -12.81 -10.16 -2.89
C TYR A 80 -13.09 -9.51 -4.26
N PRO A 81 -13.88 -10.16 -5.14
CA PRO A 81 -14.11 -9.71 -6.51
C PRO A 81 -14.66 -8.28 -6.64
N GLN A 82 -15.43 -7.82 -5.65
CA GLN A 82 -16.04 -6.49 -5.63
C GLN A 82 -15.00 -5.35 -5.67
N TYR A 83 -13.76 -5.60 -5.23
CA TYR A 83 -12.74 -4.55 -5.15
C TYR A 83 -12.22 -4.08 -6.50
N GLN A 84 -12.25 -4.92 -7.54
CA GLN A 84 -11.82 -4.47 -8.87
C GLN A 84 -12.65 -3.27 -9.35
N SER A 85 -13.95 -3.24 -8.99
CA SER A 85 -14.85 -2.14 -9.36
C SER A 85 -14.47 -0.78 -8.78
N LYS A 86 -13.67 -0.76 -7.69
CA LYS A 86 -13.17 0.45 -7.04
C LYS A 86 -12.01 1.11 -7.80
N PHE A 87 -11.52 0.52 -8.89
CA PHE A 87 -10.39 1.05 -9.67
C PHE A 87 -10.84 1.52 -11.06
N PRO A 88 -11.19 2.81 -11.25
CA PRO A 88 -11.75 3.30 -12.51
C PRO A 88 -10.91 2.97 -13.75
N ALA A 89 -9.58 2.93 -13.63
CA ALA A 89 -8.67 2.67 -14.73
C ALA A 89 -8.71 1.22 -15.28
N PHE A 90 -9.26 0.27 -14.51
CA PHE A 90 -9.33 -1.14 -14.94
C PHE A 90 -10.55 -1.90 -14.39
N ARG A 91 -11.57 -1.22 -13.87
CA ARG A 91 -12.78 -1.84 -13.31
C ARG A 91 -13.55 -2.68 -14.33
N ASP A 92 -13.53 -2.28 -15.60
CA ASP A 92 -14.27 -2.93 -16.69
C ASP A 92 -13.38 -3.90 -17.51
N VAL A 93 -12.12 -4.07 -17.10
CA VAL A 93 -11.17 -4.99 -17.75
C VAL A 93 -11.49 -6.43 -17.32
N LYS A 94 -11.55 -7.35 -18.27
CA LYS A 94 -11.77 -8.76 -17.93
C LYS A 94 -10.62 -9.29 -17.08
N LYS A 95 -10.91 -10.13 -16.08
CA LYS A 95 -9.88 -10.68 -15.17
C LYS A 95 -8.70 -11.33 -15.91
N ALA A 96 -8.97 -12.06 -16.99
CA ALA A 96 -7.94 -12.71 -17.83
C ALA A 96 -7.01 -11.71 -18.57
N GLU A 97 -7.44 -10.46 -18.74
CA GLU A 97 -6.71 -9.40 -19.45
C GLU A 97 -6.00 -8.43 -18.48
N LEU A 98 -6.21 -8.57 -17.16
CA LEU A 98 -5.61 -7.65 -16.17
C LEU A 98 -4.08 -7.67 -16.23
N THR A 99 -3.46 -8.84 -16.43
CA THR A 99 -1.98 -8.98 -16.47
C THR A 99 -1.33 -8.21 -17.61
N THR A 100 -2.06 -7.92 -18.68
CA THR A 100 -1.56 -7.11 -19.81
C THR A 100 -1.90 -5.64 -19.65
N ASN A 101 -2.91 -5.28 -18.85
CA ASN A 101 -3.32 -3.91 -18.58
C ASN A 101 -2.23 -3.09 -17.86
N ARG A 102 -1.86 -1.95 -18.45
CA ARG A 102 -0.76 -1.10 -17.94
C ARG A 102 -1.11 -0.42 -16.61
N ALA A 103 -2.35 0.04 -16.43
CA ALA A 103 -2.78 0.72 -15.22
C ALA A 103 -2.84 -0.23 -14.02
N PHE A 104 -3.32 -1.45 -14.23
CA PHE A 104 -3.33 -2.50 -13.22
C PHE A 104 -1.90 -2.84 -12.75
N LYS A 105 -0.99 -3.11 -13.69
CA LYS A 105 0.43 -3.40 -13.38
C LYS A 105 1.09 -2.26 -12.60
N ALA A 106 0.84 -1.02 -13.00
CA ALA A 106 1.38 0.15 -12.30
C ALA A 106 0.86 0.22 -10.87
N HIS A 107 -0.45 0.07 -10.66
CA HIS A 107 -1.05 0.11 -9.32
C HIS A 107 -0.52 -1.02 -8.42
N ALA A 108 -0.49 -2.26 -8.94
CA ALA A 108 0.04 -3.41 -8.20
C ALA A 108 1.49 -3.15 -7.74
N PHE A 109 2.33 -2.64 -8.64
CA PHE A 109 3.71 -2.31 -8.32
C PHE A 109 3.82 -1.18 -7.29
N THR A 110 3.00 -0.12 -7.40
CA THR A 110 2.96 0.98 -6.41
C THR A 110 2.71 0.48 -4.99
N VAL A 111 1.80 -0.47 -4.82
CA VAL A 111 1.51 -1.06 -3.50
C VAL A 111 2.70 -1.88 -2.98
N ALA A 112 3.37 -2.63 -3.85
CA ALA A 112 4.59 -3.34 -3.45
C ALA A 112 5.75 -2.38 -3.09
N THR A 113 5.86 -1.22 -3.75
CA THR A 113 6.80 -0.17 -3.37
C THR A 113 6.45 0.43 -2.01
N ALA A 114 5.16 0.68 -1.74
CA ALA A 114 4.72 1.15 -0.43
C ALA A 114 5.04 0.13 0.69
N LEU A 115 4.78 -1.16 0.45
CA LEU A 115 5.18 -2.24 1.36
C LEU A 115 6.70 -2.28 1.58
N SER A 116 7.50 -2.03 0.54
CA SER A 116 8.96 -1.91 0.71
C SER A 116 9.31 -0.74 1.63
N GLY A 117 8.73 0.43 1.40
CA GLY A 117 8.92 1.59 2.28
C GLY A 117 8.55 1.29 3.73
N PHE A 118 7.48 0.53 3.98
CA PHE A 118 7.11 0.14 5.33
C PHE A 118 8.10 -0.83 5.97
N VAL A 119 8.55 -1.85 5.21
CA VAL A 119 9.54 -2.83 5.68
C VAL A 119 10.88 -2.17 5.98
N ASP A 120 11.32 -1.25 5.12
CA ASP A 120 12.60 -0.54 5.25
C ASP A 120 12.64 0.39 6.50
N HIS A 121 11.47 0.78 7.03
CA HIS A 121 11.34 1.66 8.20
C HIS A 121 10.72 0.98 9.43
N LEU A 122 10.70 -0.36 9.52
CA LEU A 122 10.11 -1.07 10.67
C LEU A 122 10.72 -0.69 12.03
N GLU A 123 11.97 -0.23 12.03
CA GLU A 123 12.68 0.21 13.23
C GLU A 123 12.54 1.72 13.49
N ASP A 124 12.18 2.49 12.46
CA ASP A 124 11.96 3.95 12.55
C ASP A 124 10.47 4.23 12.72
N SER A 125 10.04 4.24 13.99
CA SER A 125 8.63 4.39 14.33
C SER A 125 8.01 5.72 13.93
N GLU A 126 8.81 6.78 13.89
CA GLU A 126 8.34 8.11 13.53
C GLU A 126 8.06 8.18 12.03
N VAL A 127 9.03 7.80 11.21
CA VAL A 127 8.89 7.79 9.75
C VAL A 127 7.81 6.80 9.31
N LEU A 128 7.82 5.57 9.86
CA LEU A 128 6.80 4.58 9.53
C LEU A 128 5.40 5.04 9.93
N GLY A 129 5.26 5.63 11.13
CA GLY A 129 4.00 6.16 11.62
C GLY A 129 3.40 7.21 10.68
N GLU A 130 4.22 8.17 10.25
CA GLU A 130 3.83 9.24 9.33
C GLU A 130 3.47 8.71 7.93
N LEU A 131 4.24 7.77 7.38
CA LEU A 131 3.95 7.14 6.09
C LEU A 131 2.60 6.40 6.10
N LEU A 132 2.32 5.66 7.16
CA LEU A 132 1.07 4.91 7.33
C LEU A 132 -0.13 5.83 7.59
N PHE A 133 0.05 6.87 8.40
CA PHE A 133 -0.98 7.87 8.63
C PHE A 133 -1.38 8.57 7.33
N LYS A 134 -0.39 9.08 6.56
CA LYS A 134 -0.61 9.67 5.23
C LYS A 134 -1.28 8.69 4.26
N THR A 135 -0.93 7.42 4.34
CA THR A 135 -1.63 6.37 3.57
C THR A 135 -3.12 6.35 3.92
N GLY A 136 -3.48 6.37 5.21
CA GLY A 136 -4.89 6.48 5.65
C GLY A 136 -5.60 7.71 5.09
N VAL A 137 -5.04 8.90 5.28
CA VAL A 137 -5.61 10.17 4.78
C VAL A 137 -5.85 10.11 3.28
N ASN A 138 -4.85 9.66 2.51
CA ASN A 138 -4.95 9.57 1.06
C ASN A 138 -6.02 8.58 0.59
N HIS A 139 -6.32 7.54 1.36
CA HIS A 139 -7.33 6.54 1.00
C HIS A 139 -8.74 6.91 1.49
N LYS A 140 -8.85 7.74 2.55
CA LYS A 140 -10.11 8.33 3.00
C LYS A 140 -10.79 9.11 1.86
N GLY A 141 -10.04 9.95 1.15
CA GLY A 141 -10.54 10.71 -0.01
C GLY A 141 -11.04 9.86 -1.18
N ARG A 142 -10.78 8.55 -1.18
CA ARG A 142 -11.28 7.58 -2.17
C ARG A 142 -12.47 6.75 -1.69
N GLY A 143 -13.04 7.10 -0.53
CA GLY A 143 -14.15 6.36 0.07
C GLY A 143 -13.77 4.97 0.56
N LEU A 144 -12.48 4.75 0.90
CA LEU A 144 -12.02 3.50 1.49
C LEU A 144 -12.12 3.58 3.01
N GLY A 145 -12.47 2.46 3.63
CA GLY A 145 -12.58 2.32 5.08
C GLY A 145 -11.61 1.28 5.63
N LEU A 146 -11.57 1.17 6.96
CA LEU A 146 -10.67 0.26 7.66
C LEU A 146 -10.84 -1.20 7.21
N ASN A 147 -12.07 -1.62 6.90
CA ASN A 147 -12.37 -2.97 6.43
C ASN A 147 -11.75 -3.27 5.06
N ASP A 148 -11.57 -2.26 4.21
CA ASP A 148 -10.90 -2.43 2.91
C ASP A 148 -9.42 -2.80 3.10
N PHE A 149 -8.74 -2.12 4.03
CA PHE A 149 -7.37 -2.44 4.40
C PHE A 149 -7.26 -3.79 5.11
N LYS A 150 -8.22 -4.13 5.97
CA LYS A 150 -8.26 -5.45 6.63
C LYS A 150 -8.33 -6.59 5.61
N ASN A 151 -9.18 -6.45 4.60
CA ASN A 151 -9.29 -7.44 3.52
C ASN A 151 -8.00 -7.53 2.69
N LEU A 152 -7.36 -6.39 2.38
CA LEU A 152 -6.07 -6.40 1.70
C LEU A 152 -4.98 -7.09 2.56
N ASN A 153 -4.91 -6.80 3.86
CA ASN A 153 -3.95 -7.43 4.77
C ASN A 153 -4.12 -8.95 4.83
N ASN A 154 -5.37 -9.43 4.87
CA ASN A 154 -5.66 -10.87 4.81
C ASN A 154 -5.16 -11.49 3.50
N ALA A 155 -5.39 -10.82 2.36
CA ALA A 155 -4.91 -11.29 1.06
C ALA A 155 -3.38 -11.27 0.95
N ILE A 156 -2.70 -10.31 1.60
CA ILE A 156 -1.23 -10.29 1.66
C ILE A 156 -0.70 -11.51 2.42
N LEU A 157 -1.26 -11.81 3.61
CA LEU A 157 -0.84 -12.98 4.40
C LEU A 157 -1.11 -14.29 3.66
N ASP A 158 -2.31 -14.45 3.10
CA ASP A 158 -2.67 -15.66 2.35
C ASP A 158 -1.75 -15.84 1.14
N TYR A 159 -1.55 -14.78 0.37
CA TYR A 159 -0.65 -14.80 -0.79
C TYR A 159 0.81 -15.10 -0.41
N PHE A 160 1.33 -14.53 0.68
CA PHE A 160 2.70 -14.84 1.13
C PHE A 160 2.86 -16.29 1.56
N SER A 161 1.83 -16.90 2.16
CA SER A 161 1.85 -18.34 2.47
C SER A 161 2.01 -19.20 1.22
N ILE A 162 1.38 -18.79 0.11
CA ILE A 162 1.47 -19.47 -1.19
C ILE A 162 2.83 -19.19 -1.84
N ALA A 163 3.21 -17.92 -1.93
CA ALA A 163 4.40 -17.47 -2.68
C ALA A 163 5.72 -17.93 -2.04
N LEU A 164 5.78 -17.98 -0.71
CA LEU A 164 6.97 -18.39 0.03
C LEU A 164 6.95 -19.89 0.39
N GLY A 165 5.78 -20.53 0.37
CA GLY A 165 5.61 -21.96 0.65
C GLY A 165 6.26 -22.35 1.98
N LYS A 166 7.22 -23.30 1.95
CA LYS A 166 7.94 -23.77 3.14
C LYS A 166 8.73 -22.67 3.87
N LEU A 167 9.06 -21.57 3.18
CA LEU A 167 9.76 -20.43 3.77
C LEU A 167 8.82 -19.51 4.56
N PHE A 168 7.49 -19.66 4.42
CA PHE A 168 6.50 -18.98 5.26
C PHE A 168 6.37 -19.69 6.62
N THR A 169 7.46 -19.66 7.39
CA THR A 169 7.52 -20.32 8.70
C THR A 169 6.57 -19.65 9.70
N PRO A 170 6.29 -20.29 10.86
CA PRO A 170 5.47 -19.67 11.90
C PRO A 170 6.00 -18.31 12.39
N VAL A 171 7.33 -18.12 12.39
CA VAL A 171 7.95 -16.83 12.76
C VAL A 171 7.65 -15.78 11.71
N VAL A 172 7.80 -16.10 10.42
CA VAL A 172 7.48 -15.21 9.30
C VAL A 172 6.00 -14.81 9.33
N MET A 173 5.10 -15.78 9.52
CA MET A 173 3.66 -15.53 9.63
C MET A 173 3.33 -14.59 10.78
N ARG A 174 3.90 -14.81 11.98
CA ARG A 174 3.67 -13.95 13.15
C ARG A 174 4.21 -12.54 12.92
N GLY A 175 5.43 -12.42 12.39
CA GLY A 175 6.05 -11.13 12.06
C GLY A 175 5.18 -10.32 11.11
N TRP A 176 4.80 -10.89 9.96
CA TRP A 176 3.92 -10.21 9.00
C TRP A 176 2.54 -9.88 9.57
N THR A 177 1.95 -10.76 10.38
CA THR A 177 0.66 -10.49 11.03
C THR A 177 0.76 -9.26 11.94
N LYS A 178 1.82 -9.18 12.75
CA LYS A 178 2.06 -8.01 13.61
C LYS A 178 2.33 -6.74 12.81
N THR A 179 3.18 -6.82 11.79
CA THR A 179 3.44 -5.70 10.88
C THR A 179 2.14 -5.17 10.26
N LEU A 180 1.30 -6.04 9.72
CA LEU A 180 0.04 -5.66 9.09
C LEU A 180 -0.99 -5.14 10.10
N ASN A 181 -0.95 -5.59 11.35
CA ASN A 181 -1.77 -5.00 12.42
C ASN A 181 -1.33 -3.57 12.76
N VAL A 182 -0.04 -3.29 12.78
CA VAL A 182 0.49 -1.92 12.95
C VAL A 182 0.06 -1.04 11.77
N VAL A 183 0.18 -1.55 10.53
CA VAL A 183 -0.34 -0.89 9.33
C VAL A 183 -1.80 -0.54 9.50
N LEU A 184 -2.64 -1.51 9.88
CA LEU A 184 -4.07 -1.32 10.05
C LEU A 184 -4.41 -0.26 11.10
N GLY A 185 -3.71 -0.27 12.24
CA GLY A 185 -3.88 0.73 13.30
C GLY A 185 -3.57 2.15 12.82
N LYS A 186 -2.38 2.36 12.25
CA LYS A 186 -1.92 3.70 11.82
C LYS A 186 -2.66 4.23 10.59
N VAL A 187 -2.96 3.37 9.62
CA VAL A 187 -3.87 3.75 8.52
C VAL A 187 -5.25 4.10 9.06
N GLY A 188 -5.74 3.37 10.07
CA GLY A 188 -7.01 3.67 10.75
C GLY A 188 -7.04 5.06 11.40
N GLU A 189 -5.95 5.49 12.03
CA GLU A 189 -5.80 6.86 12.54
C GLU A 189 -5.97 7.89 11.41
N GLY A 190 -5.28 7.70 10.28
CA GLY A 190 -5.38 8.59 9.12
C GLY A 190 -6.75 8.56 8.41
N LEU A 191 -7.43 7.40 8.40
CA LEU A 191 -8.78 7.29 7.86
C LEU A 191 -9.82 8.07 8.69
N ASN A 192 -9.59 8.15 10.01
CA ASN A 192 -10.49 8.81 10.96
C ASN A 192 -10.08 10.26 11.27
N SER A 193 -8.97 10.75 10.70
CA SER A 193 -8.53 12.12 10.94
C SER A 193 -9.58 13.11 10.41
N VAL A 194 -9.78 14.20 11.13
CA VAL A 194 -10.62 15.31 10.65
C VAL A 194 -9.73 16.15 9.73
N GLU A 195 -10.26 16.50 8.56
CA GLU A 195 -9.64 17.55 7.75
C GLU A 195 -10.10 18.87 8.38
N ASP A 196 -9.16 19.66 8.90
CA ASP A 196 -9.43 21.03 9.34
C ASP A 196 -9.71 21.94 8.15
#